data_AF-A0A2K9DAE5-F1
#
_entry.id   AF-A0A2K9DAE5-F1
#
_cell.length_a   1.000
_cell.length_b   1.000
_cell.length_c   1.000
_cell.angle_alpha   90.00
_cell.angle_beta   90.00
_cell.angle_gamma   90.00
#
_symmetry.space_group_name_H-M   'P 1'
#
loop_
_entity.id
_entity.type
_entity.pdbx_description
1 polymer ?
#
loop_
_entity_poly.entity_id
_entity_poly.type
_entity_poly.pdbx_seq_one_letter_code
_entity_poly.pdbx_strand_id
1 'polypeptide(L)'
;MRVSLISSRRPIYVLGAGFSKAVNNAMPITNELGISLSERLAGKVDFDLRPGETFESWLTLQVTPLPFLQGFENAQRSANASRIIDEIARVIDERVHTASAESAPLWLLQLIAIWHMEQAVVLTFNYDTLVERAVNSSAPTMTTPEGQVSYVLGDHIVFPAPPAPQAQYIGDSGAGHTDGSFELLKMHGSLTWYWASGDPTGSTLVRIREKHALGTNTPLATETDFSGIATLDRYLIPPITTKDVYYGSYLANTLWRMARSHISTAESVTLIGYSLPPEDRVASHLIAQVPEDASVAVVDRSPGYPEAPGSVLGNLSALGVSATSAAAGDQSLAVFVSEKIDAATGALPNSPGFDELENANADVIVALSKGWGVRDMSDLFVLAWNEGRQVFEAHEVKYGYLHGATMPYRESVLNAMPSGHRKLDDFVTASKLRELIRDGAPFVFEDPLNKRKLIAIGAERLKIERWENLQLKWAPYSQ
;
A
#
# COMPACT_ATOMS: atom_id res chain seq x y z
N MET A 1 -3.06 -20.99 16.51
CA MET A 1 -2.07 -20.61 15.49
C MET A 1 -1.95 -21.76 14.50
N ARG A 2 -2.82 -21.80 13.48
CA ARG A 2 -2.69 -22.74 12.37
C ARG A 2 -1.69 -22.12 11.41
N VAL A 3 -0.47 -22.65 11.37
CA VAL A 3 0.44 -22.41 10.25
C VAL A 3 -0.20 -23.10 9.06
N SER A 4 -0.89 -22.31 8.23
CA SER A 4 -1.34 -22.76 6.92
C SER A 4 -0.09 -23.03 6.10
N LEU A 5 0.23 -24.32 5.94
CA LEU A 5 1.30 -24.82 5.10
C LEU A 5 0.88 -24.77 3.63
N ILE A 6 0.73 -23.56 3.09
CA ILE A 6 1.00 -23.22 1.70
C ILE A 6 1.54 -21.80 1.74
N SER A 7 2.87 -21.64 1.79
CA SER A 7 3.48 -20.35 1.44
C SER A 7 3.33 -20.21 -0.07
N SER A 8 2.14 -19.81 -0.53
CA SER A 8 1.97 -19.35 -1.90
C SER A 8 2.96 -18.22 -2.09
N ARG A 9 3.81 -18.33 -3.11
CA ARG A 9 4.67 -17.21 -3.50
C ARG A 9 3.78 -15.99 -3.71
N ARG A 10 4.19 -14.84 -3.16
CA ARG A 10 3.42 -13.59 -3.24
C ARG A 10 4.04 -12.68 -4.30
N PRO A 11 3.25 -11.87 -5.02
CA PRO A 11 3.79 -10.82 -5.85
C PRO A 11 4.41 -9.73 -4.98
N ILE A 12 5.53 -9.17 -5.44
CA ILE A 12 6.25 -8.11 -4.76
C ILE A 12 6.27 -6.85 -5.61
N TYR A 13 6.02 -5.72 -4.99
CA TYR A 13 6.07 -4.40 -5.61
C TYR A 13 7.14 -3.56 -4.93
N VAL A 14 8.01 -2.91 -5.71
CA VAL A 14 9.10 -2.07 -5.20
C VAL A 14 8.85 -0.63 -5.64
N LEU A 15 8.58 0.26 -4.69
CA LEU A 15 8.21 1.65 -4.94
C LEU A 15 9.38 2.60 -4.70
N GLY A 16 9.59 3.52 -5.64
CA GLY A 16 10.52 4.64 -5.50
C GLY A 16 9.85 5.99 -5.71
N ALA A 17 10.65 7.07 -5.74
CA ALA A 17 10.12 8.44 -5.76
C ALA A 17 9.27 8.75 -7.00
N GLY A 18 9.49 8.04 -8.11
CA GLY A 18 8.66 8.15 -9.32
C GLY A 18 7.21 7.72 -9.08
N PHE A 19 6.96 6.79 -8.16
CA PHE A 19 5.60 6.41 -7.75
C PHE A 19 4.89 7.60 -7.08
N SER A 20 5.52 8.21 -6.08
CA SER A 20 4.94 9.36 -5.37
C SER A 20 4.73 10.56 -6.31
N LYS A 21 5.65 10.78 -7.25
CA LYS A 21 5.50 11.78 -8.33
C LYS A 21 4.29 11.51 -9.21
N ALA A 22 4.05 10.25 -9.55
CA ALA A 22 2.90 9.85 -10.37
C ALA A 22 1.57 9.98 -9.59
N VAL A 23 1.57 9.79 -8.28
CA VAL A 23 0.40 10.07 -7.42
C VAL A 23 0.08 11.57 -7.45
N ASN A 24 1.08 12.43 -7.26
CA ASN A 24 0.91 13.87 -7.37
C ASN A 24 2.23 14.56 -7.81
N ASN A 25 2.12 15.46 -8.79
CA ASN A 25 3.26 16.18 -9.37
C ASN A 25 4.02 17.07 -8.37
N ALA A 26 3.42 17.43 -7.23
CA ALA A 26 4.09 18.19 -6.19
C ALA A 26 5.16 17.38 -5.44
N MET A 27 5.08 16.04 -5.47
CA MET A 27 6.09 15.20 -4.83
C MET A 27 7.44 15.33 -5.55
N PRO A 28 8.56 15.36 -4.84
CA PRO A 28 9.87 15.53 -5.46
C PRO A 28 10.51 14.17 -5.77
N ILE A 29 11.29 14.12 -6.84
CA ILE A 29 12.31 13.07 -7.03
C ILE A 29 13.65 13.54 -6.42
N THR A 30 14.62 12.63 -6.25
CA THR A 30 15.89 12.91 -5.52
C THR A 30 16.59 14.19 -5.96
N ASN A 31 16.70 14.45 -7.27
CA ASN A 31 17.35 15.66 -7.78
C ASN A 31 16.55 16.94 -7.49
N GLU A 32 15.23 16.89 -7.63
CA GLU A 32 14.35 18.01 -7.29
C GLU A 32 14.40 18.32 -5.78
N LEU A 33 14.50 17.28 -4.96
CA LEU A 33 14.68 17.41 -3.52
C LEU A 33 16.01 18.10 -3.19
N GLY A 34 17.11 17.68 -3.81
CA GLY A 34 18.43 18.31 -3.63
C GLY A 34 18.43 19.80 -3.99
N ILE A 35 17.79 20.17 -5.10
CA ILE A 35 17.63 21.58 -5.52
C ILE A 35 16.83 22.36 -4.46
N SER A 36 15.67 21.83 -4.04
CA SER A 36 14.81 22.50 -3.05
C SER A 36 15.51 22.69 -1.69
N LEU A 37 16.37 21.76 -1.29
CA LEU A 37 17.13 21.86 -0.04
C LEU A 37 18.21 22.93 -0.13
N SER A 38 18.94 22.98 -1.24
CA SER A 38 19.97 24.00 -1.49
C SER A 38 19.41 25.41 -1.40
N GLU A 39 18.24 25.64 -2.02
CA GLU A 39 17.54 26.93 -1.96
C GLU A 39 17.10 27.30 -0.54
N ARG A 40 16.52 26.36 0.22
CA ARG A 40 15.97 26.61 1.57
C ARG A 40 17.04 26.80 2.65
N LEU A 41 18.18 26.15 2.46
CA LEU A 41 19.29 26.16 3.42
C LEU A 41 20.41 27.12 3.00
N ALA A 42 20.21 27.92 1.95
CA ALA A 42 21.11 28.97 1.53
C ALA A 42 21.49 29.91 2.70
N GLY A 43 22.80 30.09 2.91
CA GLY A 43 23.34 30.89 4.01
C GLY A 43 23.32 30.21 5.39
N LYS A 44 22.72 29.02 5.52
CA LYS A 44 22.71 28.21 6.75
C LYS A 44 23.62 26.98 6.65
N VAL A 45 23.74 26.41 5.47
CA VAL A 45 24.59 25.27 5.12
C VAL A 45 25.26 25.60 3.80
N ASP A 46 26.56 25.34 3.71
CA ASP A 46 27.31 25.55 2.47
C ASP A 46 27.28 24.27 1.63
N PHE A 47 26.64 24.34 0.45
CA PHE A 47 26.53 23.22 -0.48
C PHE A 47 27.69 23.25 -1.48
N ASP A 48 28.89 22.93 -1.00
CA ASP A 48 30.11 22.85 -1.81
C ASP A 48 30.17 21.56 -2.65
N LEU A 49 29.17 21.34 -3.50
CA LEU A 49 29.16 20.21 -4.45
C LEU A 49 30.24 20.41 -5.50
N ARG A 50 31.15 19.43 -5.64
CA ARG A 50 32.14 19.46 -6.72
C ARG A 50 31.48 19.22 -8.07
N PRO A 51 32.07 19.70 -9.18
CA PRO A 51 31.56 19.39 -10.51
C PRO A 51 31.43 17.87 -10.72
N GLY A 52 30.21 17.40 -11.00
CA GLY A 52 29.89 15.98 -11.18
C GLY A 52 29.62 15.20 -9.89
N GLU A 53 29.68 15.82 -8.72
CA GLU A 53 29.31 15.20 -7.45
C GLU A 53 27.79 15.19 -7.27
N THR A 54 27.24 14.05 -6.85
CA THR A 54 25.81 13.92 -6.55
C THR A 54 25.49 14.44 -5.15
N PHE A 55 24.25 14.88 -4.93
CA PHE A 55 23.76 15.26 -3.60
C PHE A 55 24.00 14.16 -2.55
N GLU A 56 23.79 12.91 -2.94
CA GLU A 56 24.01 11.73 -2.10
C GLU A 56 25.50 11.55 -1.73
N SER A 57 26.42 11.68 -2.69
CA SER A 57 27.86 11.64 -2.42
C SER A 57 28.27 12.73 -1.44
N TRP A 58 27.81 13.95 -1.67
CA TRP A 58 28.11 15.09 -0.81
C TRP A 58 27.57 14.89 0.62
N LEU A 59 26.32 14.45 0.77
CA LEU A 59 25.69 14.20 2.07
C LEU A 59 26.39 13.06 2.81
N THR A 60 26.84 12.02 2.10
CA THR A 60 27.62 10.92 2.66
C THR A 60 28.88 11.44 3.33
N LEU A 61 29.59 12.37 2.68
CA LEU A 61 30.76 13.00 3.27
C LEU A 61 30.38 13.72 4.57
N GLN A 62 29.30 14.51 4.58
CA GLN A 62 28.88 15.27 5.78
C GLN A 62 28.57 14.39 6.99
N VAL A 63 27.98 13.22 6.78
CA VAL A 63 27.64 12.26 7.86
C VAL A 63 28.89 11.48 8.33
N THR A 64 29.87 11.27 7.45
CA THR A 64 31.05 10.45 7.75
C THR A 64 32.13 11.26 8.49
N PRO A 65 32.55 10.86 9.70
CA PRO A 65 33.69 11.46 10.38
C PRO A 65 34.96 11.26 9.56
N LEU A 66 35.69 12.35 9.27
CA LEU A 66 36.92 12.29 8.50
C LEU A 66 38.14 12.31 9.43
N PRO A 67 39.08 11.35 9.28
CA PRO A 67 40.19 11.16 10.23
C PRO A 67 41.21 12.30 10.20
N PHE A 68 41.22 13.10 9.13
CA PHE A 68 42.11 14.24 8.98
C PHE A 68 41.52 15.56 9.51
N LEU A 69 40.25 15.56 9.94
CA LEU A 69 39.60 16.71 10.56
C LEU A 69 39.65 16.61 12.09
N GLN A 70 39.68 17.76 12.75
CA GLN A 70 39.57 17.84 14.20
C GLN A 70 38.14 17.50 14.66
N GLY A 71 37.99 17.18 15.94
CA GLY A 71 36.69 16.76 16.50
C GLY A 71 35.58 17.81 16.33
N PHE A 72 35.89 19.10 16.49
CA PHE A 72 34.89 20.17 16.35
C PHE A 72 34.46 20.35 14.88
N GLU A 73 35.33 20.11 13.91
CA GLU A 73 35.01 20.18 12.48
C GLU A 73 34.08 19.03 12.10
N ASN A 74 34.36 17.82 12.57
CA ASN A 74 33.47 16.67 12.40
C ASN A 74 32.11 16.90 13.09
N ALA A 75 32.09 17.50 14.28
CA ALA A 75 30.86 17.86 14.98
C ALA A 75 30.03 18.90 14.19
N GLN A 76 30.66 19.92 13.61
CA GLN A 76 29.98 20.91 12.77
C GLN A 76 29.36 20.27 11.52
N ARG A 77 30.07 19.35 10.86
CA ARG A 77 29.57 18.61 9.69
C ARG A 77 28.38 17.72 10.03
N SER A 78 28.47 17.01 11.16
CA SER A 78 27.35 16.20 11.68
C SER A 78 26.12 17.07 12.01
N ALA A 79 26.31 18.23 12.64
CA ALA A 79 25.22 19.17 12.90
C ALA A 79 24.55 19.70 11.61
N ASN A 80 25.35 19.97 10.57
CA ASN A 80 24.84 20.36 9.25
C ASN A 80 24.04 19.21 8.61
N ALA A 81 24.53 17.97 8.69
CA ALA A 81 23.83 16.80 8.18
C ALA A 81 22.47 16.59 8.90
N SER A 82 22.43 16.69 10.23
CA SER A 82 21.18 16.62 11.00
C SER A 82 20.18 17.69 10.57
N ARG A 83 20.64 18.93 10.36
CA ARG A 83 19.79 20.02 9.84
C ARG A 83 19.21 19.71 8.46
N ILE A 84 19.99 19.06 7.60
CA ILE A 84 19.53 18.67 6.26
C ILE A 84 18.49 17.55 6.33
N ILE A 85 18.68 16.56 7.20
CA ILE A 85 17.72 15.47 7.40
C ILE A 85 16.38 16.01 7.92
N ASP A 86 16.42 16.92 8.89
CA ASP A 86 15.23 17.63 9.38
C ASP A 86 14.54 18.43 8.26
N GLU A 87 15.30 19.13 7.43
CA GLU A 87 14.74 19.88 6.30
C GLU A 87 14.19 18.97 5.19
N ILE A 88 14.81 17.81 4.94
CA ILE A 88 14.25 16.77 4.06
C ILE A 88 12.85 16.40 4.57
N ALA A 89 12.72 16.09 5.86
CA ALA A 89 11.45 15.70 6.44
C ALA A 89 10.39 16.79 6.25
N ARG A 90 10.74 18.06 6.52
CA ARG A 90 9.83 19.21 6.32
C ARG A 90 9.39 19.37 4.87
N VAL A 91 10.33 19.33 3.93
CA VAL A 91 10.00 19.46 2.50
C VAL A 91 9.02 18.36 2.10
N ILE A 92 9.28 17.10 2.48
CA ILE A 92 8.38 16.00 2.12
C ILE A 92 7.04 16.12 2.85
N ASP A 93 6.99 16.51 4.13
CA ASP A 93 5.74 16.76 4.88
C ASP A 93 4.86 17.80 4.15
N GLU A 94 5.45 18.92 3.71
CA GLU A 94 4.75 19.96 2.95
C GLU A 94 4.22 19.46 1.59
N ARG A 95 5.00 18.62 0.90
CA ARG A 95 4.57 18.02 -0.38
C ARG A 95 3.47 16.98 -0.18
N VAL A 96 3.54 16.17 0.87
CA VAL A 96 2.47 15.24 1.27
C VAL A 96 1.20 15.99 1.62
N HIS A 97 1.30 17.09 2.37
CA HIS A 97 0.16 17.93 2.69
C HIS A 97 -0.50 18.49 1.43
N THR A 98 0.31 19.00 0.49
CA THR A 98 -0.17 19.48 -0.82
C THR A 98 -0.84 18.37 -1.62
N ALA A 99 -0.19 17.22 -1.75
CA ALA A 99 -0.71 16.06 -2.48
C ALA A 99 -2.02 15.52 -1.86
N SER A 100 -2.19 15.66 -0.55
CA SER A 100 -3.38 15.18 0.18
C SER A 100 -4.60 16.05 0.01
N ALA A 101 -4.45 17.30 -0.44
CA ALA A 101 -5.57 18.16 -0.78
C ALA A 101 -6.34 17.65 -2.02
N GLU A 102 -5.68 16.90 -2.90
CA GLU A 102 -6.30 16.27 -4.06
C GLU A 102 -6.83 14.88 -3.72
N SER A 103 -7.94 14.48 -4.35
CA SER A 103 -8.45 13.12 -4.24
C SER A 103 -7.47 12.13 -4.85
N ALA A 104 -7.39 10.92 -4.27
CA ALA A 104 -6.59 9.85 -4.82
C ALA A 104 -6.96 9.60 -6.30
N PRO A 105 -5.97 9.49 -7.21
CA PRO A 105 -6.26 9.11 -8.58
C PRO A 105 -6.85 7.69 -8.60
N LEU A 106 -7.77 7.43 -9.54
CA LEU A 106 -8.49 6.16 -9.60
C LEU A 106 -7.56 4.95 -9.67
N TRP A 107 -6.51 5.03 -10.49
CA TRP A 107 -5.52 3.96 -10.63
C TRP A 107 -4.85 3.60 -9.30
N LEU A 108 -4.66 4.56 -8.38
CA LEU A 108 -4.04 4.29 -7.08
C LEU A 108 -4.98 3.48 -6.18
N LEU A 109 -6.27 3.81 -6.18
CA LEU A 109 -7.27 3.07 -5.43
C LEU A 109 -7.47 1.65 -5.99
N GLN A 110 -7.42 1.51 -7.31
CA GLN A 110 -7.44 0.21 -7.99
C GLN A 110 -6.19 -0.63 -7.67
N LEU A 111 -5.01 -0.01 -7.66
CA LEU A 111 -3.77 -0.67 -7.29
C LEU A 111 -3.78 -1.18 -5.85
N ILE A 112 -4.33 -0.40 -4.91
CA ILE A 112 -4.53 -0.84 -3.52
C ILE A 112 -5.47 -2.04 -3.44
N ALA A 113 -6.56 -2.04 -4.21
CA ALA A 113 -7.49 -3.16 -4.26
C ALA A 113 -6.80 -4.43 -4.81
N ILE A 114 -5.98 -4.30 -5.86
CA ILE A 114 -5.16 -5.38 -6.40
C ILE A 114 -4.17 -5.89 -5.36
N TRP A 115 -3.41 -5.01 -4.70
CA TRP A 115 -2.47 -5.43 -3.65
C TRP A 115 -3.17 -6.14 -2.50
N HIS A 116 -4.33 -5.63 -2.05
CA HIS A 116 -5.12 -6.27 -1.02
C HIS A 116 -5.58 -7.68 -1.43
N MET A 117 -6.12 -7.83 -2.64
CA MET A 117 -6.58 -9.11 -3.18
C MET A 117 -5.43 -10.12 -3.35
N GLU A 118 -4.32 -9.68 -3.93
CA GLU A 118 -3.11 -10.49 -4.11
C GLU A 118 -2.39 -10.78 -2.78
N GLN A 119 -2.82 -10.14 -1.68
CA GLN A 119 -2.08 -10.06 -0.42
C GLN A 119 -0.62 -9.71 -0.68
N ALA A 120 -0.34 -8.71 -1.52
CA ALA A 120 1.00 -8.45 -2.02
C ALA A 120 2.01 -8.07 -0.91
N VAL A 121 3.30 -8.10 -1.23
CA VAL A 121 4.34 -7.46 -0.42
C VAL A 121 4.83 -6.21 -1.13
N VAL A 122 4.75 -5.06 -0.49
CA VAL A 122 5.13 -3.78 -1.05
C VAL A 122 6.36 -3.26 -0.30
N LEU A 123 7.48 -3.20 -0.97
CA LEU A 123 8.69 -2.55 -0.48
C LEU A 123 8.69 -1.11 -0.95
N THR A 124 8.86 -0.14 -0.06
CA THR A 124 9.00 1.27 -0.47
C THR A 124 10.25 1.89 0.09
N PHE A 125 10.93 2.63 -0.77
CA PHE A 125 12.08 3.47 -0.41
C PHE A 125 11.67 4.93 -0.15
N ASN A 126 10.37 5.23 -0.24
CA ASN A 126 9.84 6.57 -0.05
C ASN A 126 9.55 6.82 1.44
N TYR A 127 9.84 8.04 1.88
CA TYR A 127 9.55 8.48 3.25
C TYR A 127 8.08 8.84 3.47
N ASP A 128 7.39 9.22 2.39
CA ASP A 128 6.01 9.74 2.44
C ASP A 128 4.99 8.71 2.90
N THR A 129 3.77 9.18 3.15
CA THR A 129 2.64 8.37 3.63
C THR A 129 1.50 8.25 2.60
N LEU A 130 1.78 8.48 1.31
CA LEU A 130 0.71 8.53 0.30
C LEU A 130 0.00 7.18 0.13
N VAL A 131 0.71 6.06 0.25
CA VAL A 131 0.10 4.72 0.20
C VAL A 131 -0.85 4.54 1.38
N GLU A 132 -0.39 4.85 2.59
CA GLU A 132 -1.20 4.77 3.81
C GLU A 132 -2.46 5.66 3.71
N ARG A 133 -2.31 6.89 3.23
CA ARG A 133 -3.43 7.83 3.02
C ARG A 133 -4.40 7.35 1.95
N ALA A 134 -3.90 6.73 0.88
CA ALA A 134 -4.74 6.18 -0.17
C ALA A 134 -5.54 4.96 0.31
N VAL A 135 -4.95 4.10 1.16
CA VAL A 135 -5.68 3.02 1.85
C VAL A 135 -6.80 3.61 2.70
N ASN A 136 -6.52 4.68 3.45
CA ASN A 136 -7.52 5.36 4.25
C ASN A 136 -8.64 6.02 3.42
N SER A 137 -8.38 6.43 2.17
CA SER A 137 -9.39 6.98 1.25
C SER A 137 -10.38 5.94 0.72
N SER A 138 -9.97 4.67 0.62
CA SER A 138 -10.79 3.57 0.13
C SER A 138 -10.43 2.28 0.86
N ALA A 139 -10.75 2.26 2.16
CA ALA A 139 -10.34 1.19 3.07
C ALA A 139 -10.80 -0.18 2.58
N PRO A 140 -9.86 -1.08 2.21
CA PRO A 140 -10.19 -2.47 1.93
C PRO A 140 -10.82 -3.14 3.15
N THR A 141 -11.56 -4.22 2.90
CA THR A 141 -12.30 -4.95 3.92
C THR A 141 -11.80 -6.38 4.01
N MET A 142 -11.68 -6.89 5.23
CA MET A 142 -11.51 -8.31 5.50
C MET A 142 -12.78 -8.84 6.16
N THR A 143 -13.07 -10.13 5.97
CA THR A 143 -14.21 -10.77 6.62
C THR A 143 -13.75 -12.00 7.36
N THR A 144 -14.12 -12.08 8.63
CA THR A 144 -13.83 -13.21 9.50
C THR A 144 -14.79 -14.38 9.21
N PRO A 145 -14.45 -15.61 9.61
CA PRO A 145 -15.38 -16.75 9.56
C PRO A 145 -16.68 -16.52 10.34
N GLU A 146 -16.70 -15.61 11.32
CA GLU A 146 -17.88 -15.20 12.06
C GLU A 146 -18.75 -14.17 11.31
N GLY A 147 -18.35 -13.77 10.09
CA GLY A 147 -19.05 -12.77 9.28
C GLY A 147 -18.78 -11.33 9.71
N GLN A 148 -17.90 -11.10 10.68
CA GLN A 148 -17.49 -9.75 11.06
C GLN A 148 -16.57 -9.18 9.98
N VAL A 149 -16.93 -7.99 9.49
CA VAL A 149 -16.10 -7.21 8.56
C VAL A 149 -15.18 -6.27 9.34
N SER A 150 -13.89 -6.32 9.05
CA SER A 150 -12.88 -5.40 9.59
C SER A 150 -12.25 -4.55 8.49
N TYR A 151 -11.95 -3.30 8.80
CA TYR A 151 -11.32 -2.37 7.84
C TYR A 151 -9.80 -2.45 7.91
N VAL A 152 -9.18 -2.47 6.74
CA VAL A 152 -7.74 -2.33 6.60
C VAL A 152 -7.43 -0.84 6.51
N LEU A 153 -6.63 -0.35 7.45
CA LEU A 153 -6.21 1.04 7.53
C LEU A 153 -4.75 1.18 7.10
N GLY A 154 -4.36 2.40 6.73
CA GLY A 154 -3.00 2.70 6.29
C GLY A 154 -1.93 2.31 7.32
N ASP A 155 -2.23 2.41 8.61
CA ASP A 155 -1.29 2.02 9.67
C ASP A 155 -1.22 0.51 9.94
N HIS A 156 -2.23 -0.26 9.53
CA HIS A 156 -2.31 -1.73 9.66
C HIS A 156 -1.44 -2.45 8.62
N ILE A 157 -1.27 -1.85 7.43
CA ILE A 157 -0.46 -2.45 6.35
C ILE A 157 1.04 -2.21 6.53
N VAL A 158 1.45 -1.22 7.33
CA VAL A 158 2.88 -0.98 7.61
C VAL A 158 3.40 -2.02 8.60
N PHE A 159 4.21 -2.96 8.12
CA PHE A 159 4.78 -4.02 8.93
C PHE A 159 6.14 -4.49 8.40
N PRO A 160 7.14 -4.72 9.27
CA PRO A 160 7.20 -4.33 10.68
C PRO A 160 7.26 -2.81 10.83
N ALA A 161 6.73 -2.28 11.93
CA ALA A 161 6.71 -0.85 12.23
C ALA A 161 7.14 -0.60 13.68
N PRO A 162 7.65 0.60 14.02
CA PRO A 162 7.87 0.98 15.40
C PRO A 162 6.59 0.88 16.24
N PRO A 163 6.70 0.68 17.56
CA PRO A 163 5.54 0.74 18.44
C PRO A 163 4.85 2.11 18.35
N ALA A 164 3.53 2.10 18.37
CA ALA A 164 2.71 3.28 18.57
C ALA A 164 2.18 3.28 20.02
N PRO A 165 2.09 4.42 20.71
CA PRO A 165 1.52 4.48 22.06
C PRO A 165 0.09 3.92 22.10
N GLN A 166 -0.22 3.12 23.12
CA GLN A 166 -1.54 2.47 23.28
C GLN A 166 -2.66 3.44 23.65
N ALA A 167 -2.32 4.62 24.19
CA ALA A 167 -3.29 5.61 24.62
C ALA A 167 -3.45 6.68 23.54
N GLN A 168 -4.27 6.40 22.53
CA GLN A 168 -4.55 7.43 21.55
C GLN A 168 -6.05 7.74 21.38
N TYR A 169 -6.96 6.90 20.86
CA TYR A 169 -8.32 7.41 20.58
C TYR A 169 -9.45 6.38 20.62
N ILE A 170 -10.69 6.85 20.84
CA ILE A 170 -11.93 6.08 20.67
C ILE A 170 -12.02 5.63 19.20
N GLY A 171 -12.04 4.32 18.95
CA GLY A 171 -12.11 3.75 17.60
C GLY A 171 -10.79 3.18 17.08
N ASP A 172 -9.68 3.37 17.81
CA ASP A 172 -8.45 2.63 17.58
C ASP A 172 -8.66 1.18 18.04
N SER A 173 -8.65 0.23 17.10
CA SER A 173 -8.84 -1.19 17.41
C SER A 173 -7.63 -1.79 18.14
N GLY A 174 -6.52 -1.04 18.26
CA GLY A 174 -5.25 -1.56 18.77
C GLY A 174 -4.72 -2.76 17.95
N ALA A 175 -5.32 -3.03 16.79
CA ALA A 175 -5.03 -4.21 16.02
C ALA A 175 -3.61 -4.12 15.48
N GLY A 176 -2.84 -5.19 15.71
CA GLY A 176 -1.59 -5.42 15.01
C GLY A 176 -1.82 -5.58 13.51
N HIS A 177 -0.74 -5.80 12.78
CA HIS A 177 -0.77 -6.09 11.36
C HIS A 177 -1.90 -7.06 10.97
N THR A 178 -2.60 -6.78 9.86
CA THR A 178 -3.72 -7.60 9.40
C THR A 178 -3.23 -8.70 8.46
N ASP A 179 -3.14 -9.93 8.96
CA ASP A 179 -2.67 -11.16 8.28
C ASP A 179 -3.46 -11.60 7.02
N GLY A 180 -4.35 -10.75 6.48
CA GLY A 180 -5.09 -11.03 5.25
C GLY A 180 -5.22 -9.84 4.31
N SER A 181 -4.30 -8.89 4.39
CA SER A 181 -4.11 -7.84 3.40
C SER A 181 -2.66 -7.82 2.88
N PHE A 182 -2.26 -6.74 2.20
CA PHE A 182 -0.90 -6.56 1.76
C PHE A 182 -0.02 -5.97 2.87
N GLU A 183 1.28 -6.17 2.74
CA GLU A 183 2.30 -5.65 3.66
C GLU A 183 3.05 -4.49 3.00
N LEU A 184 3.35 -3.44 3.76
CA LEU A 184 4.15 -2.30 3.33
C LEU A 184 5.41 -2.16 4.22
N LEU A 185 6.56 -2.46 3.65
CA LEU A 185 7.87 -2.35 4.30
C LEU A 185 8.50 -1.00 3.94
N LYS A 186 8.65 -0.12 4.93
CA LYS A 186 9.27 1.21 4.81
C LYS A 186 10.79 1.09 4.96
N MET A 187 11.49 0.83 3.87
CA MET A 187 12.91 0.44 3.87
C MET A 187 13.86 1.53 4.35
N HIS A 188 13.47 2.80 4.19
CA HIS A 188 14.26 3.98 4.60
C HIS A 188 13.62 4.78 5.74
N GLY A 189 12.73 4.17 6.52
CA GLY A 189 11.95 4.88 7.53
C GLY A 189 10.74 5.62 6.93
N SER A 190 10.13 6.51 7.71
CA SER A 190 8.90 7.18 7.33
C SER A 190 8.76 8.54 8.02
N LEU A 191 8.03 9.45 7.37
CA LEU A 191 7.50 10.70 7.96
C LEU A 191 6.50 10.47 9.11
N THR A 192 6.41 9.28 9.67
CA THR A 192 5.64 9.02 10.88
C THR A 192 6.47 8.39 11.98
N TRP A 193 7.76 8.13 11.72
CA TRP A 193 8.66 7.43 12.64
C TRP A 193 9.60 8.45 13.29
N TYR A 194 9.82 8.25 14.58
CA TYR A 194 10.57 9.17 15.43
C TYR A 194 11.51 8.40 16.35
N TRP A 195 12.60 9.03 16.75
CA TRP A 195 13.59 8.46 17.67
C TRP A 195 14.32 9.54 18.47
N ALA A 196 14.99 9.13 19.54
CA ALA A 196 15.96 10.00 20.18
C ALA A 196 17.25 10.02 19.33
N SER A 197 17.70 11.21 18.93
CA SER A 197 18.95 11.39 18.20
C SER A 197 20.11 10.67 18.88
N GLY A 198 20.86 9.89 18.09
CA GLY A 198 22.05 9.20 18.59
C GLY A 198 21.77 7.92 19.38
N ASP A 199 20.52 7.41 19.41
CA ASP A 199 20.24 6.06 19.87
C ASP A 199 20.75 5.02 18.84
N PRO A 200 21.86 4.32 19.11
CA PRO A 200 22.46 3.43 18.12
C PRO A 200 21.67 2.12 17.96
N THR A 201 20.78 1.81 18.91
CA THR A 201 20.03 0.55 18.95
C THR A 201 18.65 0.67 18.30
N GLY A 202 18.14 1.90 18.20
CA GLY A 202 16.75 2.17 17.82
C GLY A 202 15.72 1.76 18.87
N SER A 203 16.12 1.58 20.13
CA SER A 203 15.22 1.27 21.26
C SER A 203 14.17 2.36 21.54
N THR A 204 14.47 3.59 21.13
CA THR A 204 13.60 4.77 21.24
C THR A 204 12.73 4.99 20.01
N LEU A 205 12.77 4.07 19.03
CA LEU A 205 11.91 4.16 17.85
C LEU A 205 10.44 4.06 18.27
N VAL A 206 9.70 5.08 17.90
CA VAL A 206 8.25 5.15 18.07
C VAL A 206 7.62 5.67 16.79
N ARG A 207 6.32 5.46 16.60
CA ARG A 207 5.59 6.06 15.48
C ARG A 207 4.33 6.78 15.91
N ILE A 208 3.97 7.78 15.12
CA ILE A 208 2.61 8.31 15.06
C ILE A 208 1.86 7.52 13.98
N ARG A 209 0.59 7.18 14.19
CA ARG A 209 -0.19 6.47 13.16
C ARG A 209 -0.70 7.45 12.12
N GLU A 210 -0.61 7.11 10.83
CA GLU A 210 -1.18 7.92 9.75
C GLU A 210 -2.70 7.80 9.72
N LYS A 211 -3.38 8.94 9.92
CA LYS A 211 -4.84 9.04 10.03
C LYS A 211 -5.45 9.96 8.98
N HIS A 212 -4.66 10.46 8.05
CA HIS A 212 -5.19 11.23 6.94
C HIS A 212 -5.62 10.32 5.80
N ALA A 213 -6.52 10.85 4.96
CA ALA A 213 -6.90 10.27 3.69
C ALA A 213 -6.61 11.29 2.58
N LEU A 214 -6.33 10.83 1.36
CA LEU A 214 -6.26 11.72 0.20
C LEU A 214 -7.64 12.31 -0.10
N GLY A 215 -7.66 13.58 -0.51
CA GLY A 215 -8.86 14.37 -0.79
C GLY A 215 -9.40 15.12 0.42
N THR A 216 -8.74 15.04 1.58
CA THR A 216 -9.10 15.77 2.80
C THR A 216 -7.86 16.13 3.60
N ASN A 217 -7.82 17.38 4.08
CA ASN A 217 -6.80 17.82 5.04
C ASN A 217 -7.23 17.58 6.50
N THR A 218 -8.46 17.11 6.72
CA THR A 218 -8.95 16.79 8.07
C THR A 218 -8.59 15.34 8.38
N PRO A 219 -7.87 15.07 9.48
CA PRO A 219 -7.56 13.71 9.88
C PRO A 219 -8.84 12.96 10.27
N LEU A 220 -8.84 11.64 10.07
CA LEU A 220 -9.97 10.76 10.36
C LEU A 220 -10.26 10.63 11.87
N ALA A 221 -9.26 10.94 12.71
CA ALA A 221 -9.38 11.05 14.16
C ALA A 221 -8.66 12.30 14.65
N THR A 222 -9.08 12.83 15.81
CA THR A 222 -8.43 13.99 16.44
C THR A 222 -6.94 13.72 16.66
N GLU A 223 -6.10 14.69 16.29
CA GLU A 223 -4.66 14.63 16.52
C GLU A 223 -4.32 15.44 17.76
N THR A 224 -3.89 14.75 18.81
CA THR A 224 -3.26 15.40 19.96
C THR A 224 -2.07 14.57 20.39
N ASP A 225 -0.87 15.11 20.24
CA ASP A 225 0.35 14.44 20.69
C ASP A 225 0.53 14.60 22.20
N PHE A 226 -0.24 13.83 22.97
CA PHE A 226 -0.11 13.78 24.43
C PHE A 226 1.23 13.17 24.87
N SER A 227 1.89 12.42 23.99
CA SER A 227 3.14 11.71 24.25
C SER A 227 4.40 12.54 24.00
N GLY A 228 4.29 13.70 23.36
CA GLY A 228 5.43 14.52 22.95
C GLY A 228 6.31 13.84 21.89
N ILE A 229 5.79 12.87 21.13
CA ILE A 229 6.55 12.16 20.10
C ILE A 229 7.06 13.12 19.03
N ALA A 230 6.27 14.12 18.65
CA ALA A 230 6.64 15.11 17.65
C ALA A 230 7.78 16.04 18.11
N THR A 231 8.23 15.92 19.38
CA THR A 231 9.41 16.63 19.90
C THR A 231 10.72 15.85 19.71
N LEU A 232 10.62 14.57 19.29
CA LEU A 232 11.76 13.74 18.91
C LEU A 232 12.18 14.02 17.46
N ASP A 233 13.35 13.52 17.07
CA ASP A 233 13.82 13.62 15.70
C ASP A 233 13.10 12.62 14.80
N ARG A 234 12.94 12.97 13.52
CA ARG A 234 12.43 12.06 12.49
C ARG A 234 13.43 10.94 12.22
N TYR A 235 12.94 9.70 12.17
CA TYR A 235 13.76 8.55 11.76
C TYR A 235 13.64 8.31 10.26
N LEU A 236 14.57 8.92 9.52
CA LEU A 236 14.74 8.73 8.08
C LEU A 236 16.15 8.19 7.82
N ILE A 237 16.29 7.20 6.95
CA ILE A 237 17.58 6.79 6.40
C ILE A 237 17.87 7.71 5.22
N PRO A 238 18.78 8.69 5.31
CA PRO A 238 19.00 9.68 4.27
C PRO A 238 19.56 9.06 2.98
N PRO A 239 19.50 9.76 1.85
CA PRO A 239 20.14 9.35 0.60
C PRO A 239 21.66 9.52 0.73
N ILE A 240 22.30 8.57 1.41
CA ILE A 240 23.76 8.46 1.56
C ILE A 240 24.22 7.10 1.06
N THR A 241 25.43 7.04 0.53
CA THR A 241 26.03 5.83 -0.02
C THR A 241 26.38 4.81 1.08
N THR A 242 26.81 5.27 2.26
CA THR A 242 27.12 4.41 3.40
C THR A 242 26.02 4.51 4.46
N LYS A 243 25.10 3.55 4.44
CA LYS A 243 23.93 3.51 5.33
C LYS A 243 24.17 2.71 6.63
N ASP A 244 25.40 2.26 6.87
CA ASP A 244 25.77 1.34 7.96
C ASP A 244 25.35 1.83 9.34
N VAL A 245 25.47 3.14 9.60
CA VAL A 245 25.09 3.76 10.87
C VAL A 245 23.58 3.64 11.14
N TYR A 246 22.75 3.61 10.10
CA TYR A 246 21.30 3.50 10.22
C TYR A 246 20.82 2.04 10.27
N TYR A 247 21.60 1.11 9.72
CA TYR A 247 21.32 -0.33 9.78
C TYR A 247 21.69 -0.98 11.11
N GLY A 248 22.22 -0.21 12.08
CA GLY A 248 22.42 -0.66 13.45
C GLY A 248 21.12 -0.94 14.22
N SER A 249 20.00 -0.33 13.81
CA SER A 249 18.73 -0.50 14.52
C SER A 249 18.16 -1.91 14.36
N TYR A 250 17.55 -2.45 15.41
CA TYR A 250 16.91 -3.77 15.36
C TYR A 250 15.80 -3.81 14.29
N LEU A 251 15.04 -2.72 14.16
CA LEU A 251 13.95 -2.62 13.19
C LEU A 251 14.48 -2.61 11.75
N ALA A 252 15.54 -1.84 11.44
CA ALA A 252 16.13 -1.84 10.11
C ALA A 252 16.61 -3.24 9.72
N ASN A 253 17.33 -3.93 10.61
CA ASN A 253 17.74 -5.31 10.37
C ASN A 253 16.56 -6.25 10.14
N THR A 254 15.48 -6.09 10.89
CA THR A 254 14.26 -6.89 10.72
C THR A 254 13.61 -6.61 9.36
N LEU A 255 13.45 -5.35 8.97
CA LEU A 255 12.92 -4.93 7.66
C LEU A 255 13.72 -5.55 6.52
N TRP A 256 15.04 -5.42 6.52
CA TRP A 256 15.89 -5.95 5.45
C TRP A 256 15.92 -7.47 5.40
N ARG A 257 15.87 -8.16 6.56
CA ARG A 257 15.76 -9.63 6.60
C ARG A 257 14.41 -10.11 6.09
N MET A 258 13.33 -9.43 6.45
CA MET A 258 11.98 -9.74 5.95
C MET A 258 11.89 -9.49 4.44
N ALA A 259 12.37 -8.34 3.97
CA ALA A 259 12.43 -8.04 2.55
C ALA A 259 13.21 -9.11 1.76
N ARG A 260 14.37 -9.56 2.29
CA ARG A 260 15.12 -10.68 1.70
C ARG A 260 14.31 -11.97 1.67
N SER A 261 13.64 -12.31 2.78
CA SER A 261 12.81 -13.51 2.86
C SER A 261 11.74 -13.49 1.77
N HIS A 262 11.00 -12.37 1.64
CA HIS A 262 9.97 -12.23 0.62
C HIS A 262 10.55 -12.30 -0.79
N ILE A 263 11.58 -11.51 -1.09
CA ILE A 263 12.22 -11.46 -2.41
C ILE A 263 12.71 -12.84 -2.85
N SER A 264 13.35 -13.60 -1.95
CA SER A 264 13.88 -14.94 -2.27
C SER A 264 12.80 -15.99 -2.55
N THR A 265 11.53 -15.67 -2.29
CA THR A 265 10.37 -16.55 -2.52
C THR A 265 9.32 -15.88 -3.41
N ALA A 266 9.66 -14.78 -4.08
CA ALA A 266 8.71 -14.00 -4.86
C ALA A 266 8.14 -14.81 -6.03
N GLU A 267 6.87 -14.61 -6.34
CA GLU A 267 6.27 -15.10 -7.59
C GLU A 267 6.66 -14.20 -8.76
N SER A 268 6.62 -12.90 -8.49
CA SER A 268 6.99 -11.83 -9.41
C SER A 268 7.49 -10.63 -8.62
N VAL A 269 8.31 -9.80 -9.28
CA VAL A 269 8.78 -8.52 -8.72
C VAL A 269 8.51 -7.41 -9.73
N THR A 270 7.74 -6.41 -9.33
CA THR A 270 7.44 -5.23 -10.16
C THR A 270 8.06 -3.97 -9.53
N LEU A 271 9.00 -3.33 -10.23
CA LEU A 271 9.57 -2.04 -9.82
C LEU A 271 8.68 -0.91 -10.37
N ILE A 272 8.17 -0.06 -9.50
CA ILE A 272 7.30 1.07 -9.86
C ILE A 272 7.96 2.39 -9.45
N GLY A 273 8.39 3.17 -10.45
CA GLY A 273 9.01 4.47 -10.23
C GLY A 273 10.28 4.43 -9.36
N TYR A 274 10.93 3.27 -9.26
CA TYR A 274 12.18 3.09 -8.56
C TYR A 274 13.34 3.09 -9.55
N SER A 275 14.21 4.09 -9.45
CA SER A 275 15.28 4.30 -10.41
C SER A 275 16.44 3.30 -10.30
N LEU A 276 16.45 2.47 -9.26
CA LEU A 276 17.54 1.54 -8.93
C LEU A 276 18.92 2.23 -9.04
N PRO A 277 19.17 3.30 -8.26
CA PRO A 277 20.40 4.07 -8.39
C PRO A 277 21.60 3.20 -7.99
N PRO A 278 22.76 3.31 -8.69
CA PRO A 278 23.94 2.49 -8.42
C PRO A 278 24.53 2.73 -7.01
N GLU A 279 24.24 3.87 -6.41
CA GLU A 279 24.62 4.22 -5.04
C GLU A 279 23.85 3.39 -3.99
N ASP A 280 22.63 2.94 -4.30
CA ASP A 280 21.83 2.09 -3.40
C ASP A 280 22.20 0.61 -3.54
N ARG A 281 23.43 0.31 -3.09
CA ARG A 281 24.03 -1.02 -3.20
C ARG A 281 23.24 -2.10 -2.46
N VAL A 282 22.66 -1.77 -1.30
CA VAL A 282 21.94 -2.75 -0.48
C VAL A 282 20.63 -3.14 -1.15
N ALA A 283 19.86 -2.17 -1.66
CA ALA A 283 18.66 -2.45 -2.44
C ALA A 283 18.98 -3.24 -3.71
N SER A 284 20.06 -2.87 -4.42
CA SER A 284 20.50 -3.58 -5.62
C SER A 284 20.86 -5.04 -5.33
N HIS A 285 21.61 -5.31 -4.26
CA HIS A 285 21.95 -6.68 -3.86
C HIS A 285 20.73 -7.47 -3.39
N LEU A 286 19.75 -6.82 -2.74
CA LEU A 286 18.49 -7.44 -2.39
C LEU A 286 17.72 -7.89 -3.64
N ILE A 287 17.57 -7.01 -4.63
CA ILE A 287 16.84 -7.30 -5.87
C ILE A 287 17.56 -8.37 -6.70
N ALA A 288 18.89 -8.45 -6.64
CA ALA A 288 19.63 -9.55 -7.27
C ALA A 288 19.36 -10.93 -6.65
N GLN A 289 18.63 -11.03 -5.53
CA GLN A 289 18.23 -12.30 -4.92
C GLN A 289 16.88 -12.84 -5.45
N VAL A 290 16.27 -12.18 -6.44
CA VAL A 290 15.03 -12.67 -7.05
C VAL A 290 15.26 -14.04 -7.69
N PRO A 291 14.36 -15.03 -7.49
CA PRO A 291 14.47 -16.34 -8.11
C PRO A 291 14.53 -16.27 -9.64
N GLU A 292 15.30 -17.15 -10.27
CA GLU A 292 15.43 -17.19 -11.74
C GLU A 292 14.11 -17.48 -12.46
N ASP A 293 13.17 -18.14 -11.78
CA ASP A 293 11.83 -18.47 -12.29
C ASP A 293 10.78 -17.39 -11.99
N ALA A 294 11.12 -16.36 -11.21
CA ALA A 294 10.23 -15.24 -10.94
C ALA A 294 10.28 -14.21 -12.07
N SER A 295 9.12 -13.70 -12.48
CA SER A 295 9.06 -12.63 -13.49
C SER A 295 9.44 -11.29 -12.87
N VAL A 296 10.26 -10.50 -13.57
CA VAL A 296 10.63 -9.14 -13.15
C VAL A 296 10.15 -8.13 -14.18
N ALA A 297 9.42 -7.13 -13.71
CA ALA A 297 8.84 -6.08 -14.54
C ALA A 297 9.16 -4.68 -14.02
N VAL A 298 9.22 -3.71 -14.93
CA VAL A 298 9.44 -2.30 -14.62
C VAL A 298 8.28 -1.46 -15.13
N VAL A 299 7.74 -0.62 -14.26
CA VAL A 299 6.75 0.42 -14.55
C VAL A 299 7.41 1.75 -14.20
N ASP A 300 7.85 2.47 -15.21
CA ASP A 300 8.57 3.73 -15.04
C ASP A 300 8.23 4.70 -16.17
N ARG A 301 8.46 6.00 -15.97
CA ARG A 301 8.31 6.98 -17.06
C ARG A 301 9.31 6.69 -18.18
N SER A 302 10.53 6.32 -17.80
CA SER A 302 11.68 6.13 -18.68
C SER A 302 12.47 4.88 -18.26
N PRO A 303 11.93 3.66 -18.46
CA PRO A 303 12.57 2.41 -18.02
C PRO A 303 13.93 2.13 -18.71
N GLY A 304 14.14 2.72 -19.88
CA GLY A 304 15.34 2.54 -20.71
C GLY A 304 15.36 1.21 -21.45
N TYR A 305 16.55 0.65 -21.63
CA TYR A 305 16.76 -0.65 -22.30
C TYR A 305 17.93 -1.41 -21.63
N PRO A 306 17.98 -2.75 -21.72
CA PRO A 306 18.96 -3.57 -21.01
C PRO A 306 20.43 -3.21 -21.28
N GLU A 307 20.74 -2.62 -22.44
CA GLU A 307 22.07 -2.21 -22.84
C GLU A 307 22.41 -0.76 -22.48
N ALA A 308 21.49 0.02 -21.92
CA ALA A 308 21.70 1.42 -21.53
C ALA A 308 22.14 1.53 -20.06
N PRO A 309 23.43 1.78 -19.77
CA PRO A 309 23.89 1.97 -18.40
C PRO A 309 23.18 3.16 -17.75
N GLY A 310 22.83 3.03 -16.47
CA GLY A 310 22.15 4.08 -15.71
C GLY A 310 20.63 4.16 -15.93
N SER A 311 20.07 3.39 -16.87
CA SER A 311 18.63 3.16 -16.92
C SER A 311 18.20 2.04 -15.97
N VAL A 312 16.92 1.98 -15.61
CA VAL A 312 16.41 0.94 -14.68
C VAL A 312 16.65 -0.46 -15.25
N LEU A 313 16.30 -0.68 -16.51
CA LEU A 313 16.52 -1.97 -17.18
C LEU A 313 18.00 -2.29 -17.36
N GLY A 314 18.84 -1.30 -17.68
CA GLY A 314 20.29 -1.49 -17.75
C GLY A 314 20.93 -1.82 -16.41
N ASN A 315 20.45 -1.20 -15.32
CA ASN A 315 20.93 -1.49 -13.97
C ASN A 315 20.51 -2.90 -13.52
N LEU A 316 19.29 -3.35 -13.84
CA LEU A 316 18.85 -4.73 -13.60
C LEU A 316 19.67 -5.75 -14.41
N SER A 317 19.92 -5.45 -15.69
CA SER A 317 20.77 -6.27 -16.56
C SER A 317 22.19 -6.41 -16.01
N ALA A 318 22.78 -5.32 -15.50
CA ALA A 318 24.09 -5.33 -14.86
C ALA A 318 24.15 -6.16 -13.56
N LEU A 319 23.00 -6.37 -12.90
CA LEU A 319 22.86 -7.27 -11.75
C LEU A 319 22.59 -8.73 -12.15
N GLY A 320 22.49 -9.04 -13.45
CA GLY A 320 22.13 -10.36 -13.95
C GLY A 320 20.64 -10.68 -13.86
N VAL A 321 19.79 -9.67 -13.65
CA VAL A 321 18.34 -9.84 -13.54
C VAL A 321 17.68 -9.54 -14.88
N SER A 322 17.02 -10.55 -15.46
CA SER A 322 16.22 -10.36 -16.69
C SER A 322 14.89 -9.71 -16.33
N ALA A 323 14.63 -8.53 -16.91
CA ALA A 323 13.41 -7.77 -16.65
C ALA A 323 12.80 -7.20 -17.93
N THR A 324 11.49 -7.01 -17.93
CA THR A 324 10.75 -6.40 -19.03
C THR A 324 10.14 -5.06 -18.61
N SER A 325 9.91 -4.18 -19.57
CA SER A 325 9.08 -2.99 -19.35
C SER A 325 7.61 -3.40 -19.42
N ALA A 326 6.89 -3.33 -18.30
CA ALA A 326 5.45 -3.55 -18.28
C ALA A 326 4.70 -2.34 -18.83
N ALA A 327 5.09 -1.12 -18.42
CA ALA A 327 4.51 0.11 -18.94
C ALA A 327 5.52 1.26 -18.89
N ALA A 328 5.41 2.19 -19.84
CA ALA A 328 6.33 3.33 -20.01
C ALA A 328 5.57 4.65 -20.27
N GLY A 329 6.25 5.78 -20.05
CA GLY A 329 5.72 7.13 -20.29
C GLY A 329 4.92 7.73 -19.12
N ASP A 330 4.32 8.90 -19.36
CA ASP A 330 3.69 9.73 -18.33
C ASP A 330 2.46 9.08 -17.68
N GLN A 331 1.85 8.09 -18.33
CA GLN A 331 0.68 7.36 -17.85
C GLN A 331 0.99 5.89 -17.55
N SER A 332 2.28 5.53 -17.41
CA SER A 332 2.71 4.14 -17.22
C SER A 332 1.99 3.44 -16.07
N LEU A 333 1.83 4.11 -14.92
CA LEU A 333 1.12 3.53 -13.78
C LEU A 333 -0.38 3.32 -14.05
N ALA A 334 -1.05 4.27 -14.69
CA ALA A 334 -2.47 4.13 -15.01
C ALA A 334 -2.72 3.00 -16.02
N VAL A 335 -1.86 2.87 -17.04
CA VAL A 335 -1.89 1.78 -18.02
C VAL A 335 -1.65 0.44 -17.34
N PHE A 336 -0.57 0.33 -16.55
CA PHE A 336 -0.24 -0.89 -15.82
C PHE A 336 -1.38 -1.35 -14.90
N VAL A 337 -2.00 -0.43 -14.17
CA VAL A 337 -3.12 -0.77 -13.29
C VAL A 337 -4.35 -1.18 -14.08
N SER A 338 -4.66 -0.51 -15.20
CA SER A 338 -5.75 -0.92 -16.07
C SER A 338 -5.56 -2.35 -16.57
N GLU A 339 -4.36 -2.69 -17.04
CA GLU A 339 -4.02 -4.04 -17.49
C GLU A 339 -4.15 -5.08 -16.36
N LYS A 340 -3.76 -4.72 -15.12
CA LYS A 340 -3.95 -5.55 -13.93
C LYS A 340 -5.43 -5.77 -13.59
N ILE A 341 -6.26 -4.74 -13.70
CA ILE A 341 -7.72 -4.84 -13.50
C ILE A 341 -8.35 -5.73 -14.58
N ASP A 342 -7.97 -5.54 -15.84
CA ASP A 342 -8.46 -6.37 -16.96
C ASP A 342 -8.05 -7.83 -16.79
N ALA A 343 -6.80 -8.09 -16.40
CA ALA A 343 -6.31 -9.43 -16.13
C ALA A 343 -7.05 -10.09 -14.95
N ALA A 344 -7.25 -9.36 -13.85
CA ALA A 344 -7.98 -9.84 -12.68
C ALA A 344 -9.46 -10.16 -13.01
N THR A 345 -10.10 -9.26 -13.77
CA THR A 345 -11.47 -9.44 -14.24
C THR A 345 -11.59 -10.64 -15.16
N GLY A 346 -10.66 -10.81 -16.11
CA GLY A 346 -10.62 -11.95 -17.01
C GLY A 346 -10.32 -13.29 -16.29
N ALA A 347 -9.60 -13.24 -15.17
CA ALA A 347 -9.32 -14.43 -14.34
C ALA A 347 -10.46 -14.79 -13.38
N LEU A 348 -11.37 -13.86 -13.08
CA LEU A 348 -12.46 -14.04 -12.12
C LEU A 348 -13.30 -15.33 -12.33
N PRO A 349 -13.69 -15.74 -13.56
CA PRO A 349 -14.49 -16.95 -13.77
C PRO A 349 -13.79 -18.25 -13.30
N ASN A 350 -12.46 -18.20 -13.27
CA ASN A 350 -11.57 -19.29 -12.88
C ASN A 350 -11.02 -19.12 -11.46
N SER A 351 -11.57 -18.19 -10.68
CA SER A 351 -11.14 -17.98 -9.31
C SER A 351 -11.43 -19.23 -8.46
N PRO A 352 -10.46 -19.69 -7.62
CA PRO A 352 -10.63 -20.88 -6.79
C PRO A 352 -11.88 -20.86 -5.92
N GLY A 353 -12.32 -19.66 -5.51
CA GLY A 353 -13.54 -19.48 -4.72
C GLY A 353 -14.79 -20.09 -5.35
N PHE A 354 -14.88 -20.20 -6.68
CA PHE A 354 -16.01 -20.87 -7.34
C PHE A 354 -15.94 -22.39 -7.22
N ASP A 355 -14.75 -22.97 -7.31
CA ASP A 355 -14.56 -24.43 -7.35
C ASP A 355 -14.53 -25.05 -5.95
N GLU A 356 -14.24 -24.25 -4.93
CA GLU A 356 -14.26 -24.66 -3.53
C GLU A 356 -15.67 -24.73 -2.92
N LEU A 357 -16.69 -24.18 -3.59
CA LEU A 357 -18.07 -24.18 -3.10
C LEU A 357 -18.70 -25.57 -3.20
N GLU A 358 -19.35 -26.02 -2.12
CA GLU A 358 -20.14 -27.24 -2.12
C GLU A 358 -21.53 -26.99 -2.72
N ASN A 359 -22.02 -25.76 -2.60
CA ASN A 359 -23.32 -25.33 -3.14
C ASN A 359 -23.16 -24.27 -4.24
N ALA A 360 -23.45 -24.66 -5.49
CA ALA A 360 -23.45 -23.74 -6.64
C ALA A 360 -24.47 -22.59 -6.52
N ASN A 361 -25.46 -22.71 -5.64
CA ASN A 361 -26.45 -21.68 -5.33
C ASN A 361 -26.11 -20.88 -4.06
N ALA A 362 -24.84 -20.88 -3.63
CA ALA A 362 -24.33 -19.99 -2.60
C ALA A 362 -24.61 -18.52 -2.96
N ASP A 363 -24.91 -17.72 -1.94
CA ASP A 363 -25.13 -16.28 -2.10
C ASP A 363 -23.83 -15.58 -2.48
N VAL A 364 -23.89 -14.63 -3.42
CA VAL A 364 -22.76 -13.74 -3.71
C VAL A 364 -22.85 -12.52 -2.80
N ILE A 365 -21.79 -12.34 -2.01
CA ILE A 365 -21.69 -11.27 -1.03
C ILE A 365 -20.49 -10.36 -1.30
N VAL A 366 -20.59 -9.14 -0.79
CA VAL A 366 -19.49 -8.17 -0.75
C VAL A 366 -19.40 -7.55 0.63
N ALA A 367 -18.17 -7.26 1.06
CA ALA A 367 -17.91 -6.51 2.27
C ALA A 367 -17.53 -5.08 1.88
N LEU A 368 -18.30 -4.08 2.34
CA LEU A 368 -18.06 -2.66 2.02
C LEU A 368 -17.89 -1.86 3.32
N SER A 369 -17.05 -0.82 3.25
CA SER A 369 -16.80 0.06 4.38
C SER A 369 -17.82 1.20 4.43
N LYS A 370 -18.45 1.40 5.60
CA LYS A 370 -19.30 2.57 5.90
C LYS A 370 -18.50 3.86 6.10
N GLY A 371 -17.17 3.79 6.06
CA GLY A 371 -16.27 4.89 6.35
C GLY A 371 -15.86 4.97 7.82
N TRP A 372 -14.89 5.84 8.10
CA TRP A 372 -14.29 5.99 9.43
C TRP A 372 -15.25 6.62 10.44
N GLY A 373 -15.16 6.21 11.72
CA GLY A 373 -15.93 6.79 12.82
C GLY A 373 -17.37 6.28 12.98
N VAL A 374 -17.85 5.42 12.07
CA VAL A 374 -19.15 4.74 12.20
C VAL A 374 -18.99 3.56 13.16
N ARG A 375 -19.61 3.64 14.35
CA ARG A 375 -19.53 2.59 15.38
C ARG A 375 -20.31 1.31 15.05
N ASP A 376 -21.18 1.38 14.04
CA ASP A 376 -21.88 0.19 13.57
C ASP A 376 -20.92 -0.60 12.71
N MET A 377 -20.31 -1.62 13.34
CA MET A 377 -19.35 -2.49 12.70
C MET A 377 -20.08 -3.34 11.67
N SER A 378 -19.53 -3.37 10.46
CA SER A 378 -19.75 -4.38 9.43
C SER A 378 -21.09 -4.40 8.71
N ASP A 379 -21.03 -4.16 7.39
CA ASP A 379 -22.09 -4.59 6.48
C ASP A 379 -21.52 -5.56 5.47
N LEU A 380 -21.97 -6.80 5.60
CA LEU A 380 -22.01 -7.70 4.45
C LEU A 380 -23.22 -7.32 3.62
N PHE A 381 -23.06 -7.34 2.31
CA PHE A 381 -24.13 -7.08 1.37
C PHE A 381 -24.32 -8.27 0.45
N VAL A 382 -25.57 -8.63 0.16
CA VAL A 382 -25.89 -9.57 -0.93
C VAL A 382 -26.15 -8.78 -2.19
N LEU A 383 -25.65 -9.25 -3.33
CA LEU A 383 -25.84 -8.61 -4.62
C LEU A 383 -27.16 -9.02 -5.26
N ALA A 384 -27.89 -8.06 -5.83
CA ALA A 384 -29.12 -8.29 -6.58
C ALA A 384 -29.23 -7.36 -7.78
N TRP A 385 -29.83 -7.87 -8.87
CA TRP A 385 -30.14 -7.10 -10.07
C TRP A 385 -31.30 -6.14 -9.83
N ASN A 386 -31.16 -4.90 -10.28
CA ASN A 386 -32.23 -3.91 -10.31
C ASN A 386 -32.69 -3.71 -11.76
N GLU A 387 -33.82 -4.30 -12.13
CA GLU A 387 -34.38 -4.22 -13.48
C GLU A 387 -34.72 -2.77 -13.89
N GLY A 388 -35.23 -1.95 -12.98
CA GLY A 388 -35.59 -0.56 -13.28
C GLY A 388 -34.40 0.33 -13.60
N ARG A 389 -33.22 0.01 -13.04
CA ARG A 389 -31.98 0.78 -13.23
C ARG A 389 -30.98 0.10 -14.17
N GLN A 390 -31.19 -1.19 -14.47
CA GLN A 390 -30.25 -2.02 -15.23
C GLN A 390 -28.85 -2.05 -14.58
N VAL A 391 -28.79 -2.17 -13.24
CA VAL A 391 -27.55 -2.24 -12.46
C VAL A 391 -27.62 -3.32 -11.39
N PHE A 392 -26.48 -3.88 -10.99
CA PHE A 392 -26.38 -4.69 -9.78
C PHE A 392 -26.22 -3.78 -8.55
N GLU A 393 -26.99 -4.06 -7.50
CA GLU A 393 -26.96 -3.30 -6.24
C GLU A 393 -26.63 -4.22 -5.07
N ALA A 394 -25.88 -3.69 -4.11
CA ALA A 394 -25.58 -4.35 -2.85
C ALA A 394 -26.65 -4.03 -1.78
N HIS A 395 -27.13 -5.07 -1.09
CA HIS A 395 -28.15 -4.96 -0.04
C HIS A 395 -27.67 -5.48 1.31
N GLU A 396 -27.76 -4.62 2.32
CA GLU A 396 -27.23 -4.87 3.66
C GLU A 396 -27.86 -6.10 4.32
N VAL A 397 -27.00 -6.99 4.80
CA VAL A 397 -27.36 -8.12 5.66
C VAL A 397 -27.18 -7.66 7.11
N LYS A 398 -28.28 -7.44 7.83
CA LYS A 398 -28.17 -7.00 9.22
C LYS A 398 -27.51 -8.07 10.07
N TYR A 399 -26.53 -7.69 10.89
CA TYR A 399 -25.75 -8.61 11.72
C TYR A 399 -26.61 -9.53 12.61
N GLY A 400 -27.73 -9.02 13.15
CA GLY A 400 -28.67 -9.83 13.94
C GLY A 400 -29.30 -11.00 13.17
N TYR A 401 -29.26 -10.97 11.84
CA TYR A 401 -29.67 -12.09 10.98
C TYR A 401 -28.51 -13.03 10.64
N LEU A 402 -27.24 -12.65 10.83
CA LEU A 402 -26.11 -13.55 10.58
C LEU A 402 -26.04 -14.63 11.67
N HIS A 403 -26.26 -14.26 12.92
CA HIS A 403 -26.10 -15.17 14.05
C HIS A 403 -27.35 -16.04 14.27
N GLY A 404 -27.22 -17.36 14.08
CA GLY A 404 -28.32 -18.30 14.26
C GLY A 404 -29.34 -18.31 13.11
N ALA A 405 -29.01 -17.69 11.97
CA ALA A 405 -29.88 -17.57 10.80
C ALA A 405 -30.38 -18.93 10.32
N THR A 406 -31.69 -19.18 10.32
CA THR A 406 -32.30 -20.42 9.80
C THR A 406 -32.54 -20.40 8.30
N MET A 407 -32.40 -19.25 7.66
CA MET A 407 -32.60 -19.04 6.22
C MET A 407 -31.34 -18.42 5.57
N PRO A 408 -31.15 -18.60 4.25
CA PRO A 408 -30.08 -17.94 3.50
C PRO A 408 -30.10 -16.41 3.64
N TYR A 409 -28.97 -15.77 3.35
CA TYR A 409 -28.85 -14.31 3.50
C TYR A 409 -29.72 -13.57 2.51
N ARG A 410 -29.82 -14.03 1.25
CA ARG A 410 -30.75 -13.44 0.27
C ARG A 410 -32.21 -13.45 0.73
N GLU A 411 -32.67 -14.49 1.42
CA GLU A 411 -34.04 -14.60 1.92
C GLU A 411 -34.27 -13.63 3.09
N SER A 412 -33.28 -13.50 3.97
CA SER A 412 -33.32 -12.53 5.07
C SER A 412 -33.40 -11.10 4.54
N VAL A 413 -32.62 -10.78 3.51
CA VAL A 413 -32.64 -9.48 2.83
C VAL A 413 -33.99 -9.26 2.13
N LEU A 414 -34.49 -10.25 1.39
CA LEU A 414 -35.79 -10.17 0.70
C LEU A 414 -36.93 -9.88 1.68
N ASN A 415 -36.95 -10.55 2.83
CA ASN A 415 -37.97 -10.35 3.87
C ASN A 415 -37.91 -8.95 4.52
N ALA A 416 -36.75 -8.29 4.51
CA ALA A 416 -36.57 -6.95 5.02
C ALA A 416 -36.90 -5.84 4.00
N MET A 417 -37.01 -6.19 2.71
CA MET A 417 -37.33 -5.24 1.64
C MET A 417 -38.82 -4.88 1.62
N PRO A 418 -39.21 -3.66 1.20
CA PRO A 418 -40.61 -3.32 1.00
C PRO A 418 -41.26 -4.22 -0.07
N SER A 419 -42.51 -4.61 0.17
CA SER A 419 -43.29 -5.48 -0.72
C SER A 419 -43.40 -4.90 -2.14
N GLY A 420 -43.08 -5.71 -3.15
CA GLY A 420 -43.17 -5.35 -4.57
C GLY A 420 -41.87 -4.86 -5.21
N HIS A 421 -40.74 -4.86 -4.48
CA HIS A 421 -39.49 -4.34 -5.02
C HIS A 421 -38.54 -5.35 -5.66
N ARG A 422 -38.57 -6.68 -5.35
CA ARG A 422 -37.71 -7.72 -5.98
C ARG A 422 -38.30 -9.13 -5.89
N LYS A 423 -37.84 -10.03 -6.75
CA LYS A 423 -38.04 -11.49 -6.73
C LYS A 423 -36.76 -12.18 -6.23
N LEU A 424 -36.89 -13.40 -5.72
CA LEU A 424 -35.74 -14.21 -5.29
C LEU A 424 -34.73 -14.42 -6.45
N ASP A 425 -35.22 -14.52 -7.68
CA ASP A 425 -34.39 -14.70 -8.89
C ASP A 425 -33.54 -13.47 -9.26
N ASP A 426 -33.81 -12.30 -8.65
CA ASP A 426 -33.03 -11.08 -8.88
C ASP A 426 -31.67 -11.15 -8.18
N PHE A 427 -31.56 -11.93 -7.09
CA PHE A 427 -30.31 -12.10 -6.35
C PHE A 427 -29.26 -12.85 -7.17
N VAL A 428 -27.99 -12.55 -6.90
CA VAL A 428 -26.86 -13.16 -7.58
C VAL A 428 -26.37 -14.36 -6.77
N THR A 429 -26.46 -15.54 -7.38
CA THR A 429 -25.83 -16.78 -6.87
C THR A 429 -24.48 -17.01 -7.53
N ALA A 430 -23.63 -17.86 -6.96
CA ALA A 430 -22.35 -18.20 -7.57
C ALA A 430 -22.50 -18.76 -9.00
N SER A 431 -23.48 -19.64 -9.23
CA SER A 431 -23.81 -20.16 -10.56
C SER A 431 -24.19 -19.07 -11.57
N LYS A 432 -25.09 -18.16 -11.17
CA LYS A 432 -25.54 -17.04 -12.00
C LYS A 432 -24.40 -16.06 -12.28
N LEU A 433 -23.58 -15.74 -11.27
CA LEU A 433 -22.41 -14.90 -11.46
C LEU A 433 -21.46 -15.50 -12.49
N ARG A 434 -21.12 -16.80 -12.34
CA ARG A 434 -20.21 -17.51 -13.25
C ARG A 434 -20.70 -17.49 -14.70
N GLU A 435 -22.01 -17.58 -14.91
CA GLU A 435 -22.62 -17.43 -16.24
C GLU A 435 -22.47 -16.01 -16.78
N LEU A 436 -22.76 -14.99 -15.96
CA LEU A 436 -22.66 -13.57 -16.35
C LEU A 436 -21.25 -13.16 -16.78
N ILE A 437 -20.21 -13.77 -16.20
CA ILE A 437 -18.80 -13.43 -16.46
C ILE A 437 -18.09 -14.43 -17.37
N ARG A 438 -18.78 -15.48 -17.86
CA ARG A 438 -18.16 -16.62 -18.57
C ARG A 438 -17.28 -16.19 -19.74
N ASP A 439 -17.71 -15.17 -20.46
CA ASP A 439 -17.04 -14.70 -21.68
C ASP A 439 -16.00 -13.59 -21.38
N GLY A 440 -15.55 -13.48 -20.13
CA GLY A 440 -14.64 -12.44 -19.66
C GLY A 440 -15.30 -11.08 -19.45
N ALA A 441 -16.64 -11.04 -19.42
CA ALA A 441 -17.38 -9.80 -19.23
C ALA A 441 -17.15 -9.25 -17.79
N PRO A 442 -16.91 -7.94 -17.64
CA PRO A 442 -16.72 -7.34 -16.33
C PRO A 442 -18.02 -7.38 -15.53
N PHE A 443 -17.93 -7.81 -14.26
CA PHE A 443 -19.05 -7.72 -13.33
C PHE A 443 -18.96 -6.42 -12.52
N VAL A 444 -19.87 -5.48 -12.82
CA VAL A 444 -19.90 -4.15 -12.20
C VAL A 444 -21.17 -4.00 -11.35
N PHE A 445 -21.02 -3.45 -10.15
CA PHE A 445 -22.12 -3.19 -9.22
C PHE A 445 -21.97 -1.83 -8.55
N GLU A 446 -23.04 -1.32 -7.94
CA GLU A 446 -23.02 -0.04 -7.23
C GLU A 446 -22.78 -0.21 -5.73
N ASP A 447 -21.88 0.62 -5.20
CA ASP A 447 -21.72 0.85 -3.77
C ASP A 447 -23.03 1.46 -3.21
N PRO A 448 -23.69 0.82 -2.23
CA PRO A 448 -24.98 1.26 -1.75
C PRO A 448 -24.91 2.60 -1.00
N LEU A 449 -23.74 2.96 -0.47
CA LEU A 449 -23.53 4.11 0.40
C LEU A 449 -23.26 5.39 -0.40
N ASN A 450 -22.40 5.31 -1.42
CA ASN A 450 -21.96 6.47 -2.19
C ASN A 450 -22.33 6.41 -3.67
N LYS A 451 -22.98 5.32 -4.13
CA LYS A 451 -23.42 5.09 -5.51
C LYS A 451 -22.30 5.06 -6.54
N ARG A 452 -21.04 4.87 -6.13
CA ARG A 452 -19.92 4.65 -7.04
C ARG A 452 -20.01 3.25 -7.64
N LYS A 453 -19.55 3.12 -8.88
CA LYS A 453 -19.41 1.82 -9.54
C LYS A 453 -18.16 1.11 -9.02
N LEU A 454 -18.32 -0.17 -8.74
CA LEU A 454 -17.28 -1.10 -8.32
C LEU A 454 -17.21 -2.25 -9.32
N ILE A 455 -16.01 -2.73 -9.60
CA ILE A 455 -15.77 -3.89 -10.48
C ILE A 455 -15.27 -5.06 -9.64
N ALA A 456 -15.78 -6.27 -9.91
CA ALA A 456 -15.29 -7.48 -9.28
C ALA A 456 -13.94 -7.89 -9.89
N ILE A 457 -12.93 -8.11 -9.04
CA ILE A 457 -11.55 -8.44 -9.45
C ILE A 457 -11.09 -9.81 -8.92
N GLY A 458 -11.82 -10.40 -7.98
CA GLY A 458 -11.52 -11.73 -7.44
C GLY A 458 -12.70 -12.29 -6.66
N ALA A 459 -12.63 -13.57 -6.29
CA ALA A 459 -13.64 -14.21 -5.45
C ALA A 459 -12.98 -15.19 -4.48
N GLU A 460 -13.55 -15.33 -3.29
CA GLU A 460 -13.12 -16.31 -2.30
C GLU A 460 -14.33 -17.01 -1.69
N ARG A 461 -14.17 -18.29 -1.36
CA ARG A 461 -15.18 -19.00 -0.58
C ARG A 461 -15.16 -18.45 0.84
N LEU A 462 -16.32 -18.03 1.33
CA LEU A 462 -16.50 -17.62 2.72
C LEU A 462 -17.62 -18.43 3.35
N LYS A 463 -17.28 -19.17 4.40
CA LYS A 463 -18.26 -19.89 5.21
C LYS A 463 -18.51 -19.13 6.50
N ILE A 464 -19.75 -18.66 6.67
CA ILE A 464 -20.22 -18.00 7.89
C ILE A 464 -21.25 -18.90 8.54
N GLU A 465 -20.92 -19.41 9.72
CA GLU A 465 -21.70 -20.44 10.42
C GLU A 465 -22.00 -21.65 9.51
N ARG A 466 -23.28 -21.86 9.15
CA ARG A 466 -23.74 -22.94 8.28
C ARG A 466 -23.85 -22.54 6.80
N TRP A 467 -23.72 -21.25 6.48
CA TRP A 467 -23.94 -20.74 5.14
C TRP A 467 -22.62 -20.62 4.39
N GLU A 468 -22.59 -21.21 3.21
CA GLU A 468 -21.54 -20.96 2.23
C GLU A 468 -21.92 -19.78 1.36
N ASN A 469 -20.95 -18.88 1.17
CA ASN A 469 -21.08 -17.69 0.36
C ASN A 469 -19.86 -17.57 -0.54
N LEU A 470 -20.05 -16.86 -1.66
CA LEU A 470 -18.96 -16.41 -2.51
C LEU A 470 -18.72 -14.93 -2.22
N GLN A 471 -17.61 -14.59 -1.59
CA GLN A 471 -17.25 -13.20 -1.34
C GLN A 471 -16.49 -12.63 -2.54
N LEU A 472 -16.98 -11.55 -3.13
CA LEU A 472 -16.24 -10.85 -4.18
C LEU A 472 -15.25 -9.85 -3.58
N LYS A 473 -14.04 -9.88 -4.13
CA LYS A 473 -13.07 -8.79 -4.03
C LYS A 473 -13.36 -7.79 -5.14
N TRP A 474 -13.20 -6.51 -4.85
CA TRP A 474 -13.66 -5.44 -5.73
C TRP A 474 -12.65 -4.28 -5.77
N ALA A 475 -12.74 -3.49 -6.84
CA ALA A 475 -12.00 -2.24 -7.00
C ALA A 475 -12.94 -1.10 -7.43
N PRO A 476 -12.64 0.17 -7.12
CA PRO A 476 -13.33 1.30 -7.70
C PRO A 476 -13.25 1.31 -9.22
N TYR A 477 -14.32 1.73 -9.90
CA TYR A 477 -14.43 1.66 -11.36
C TYR A 477 -15.03 2.94 -11.96
N SER A 478 -14.44 3.41 -13.06
CA SER A 478 -15.02 4.42 -13.95
C SER A 478 -15.04 3.87 -15.37
N GLN A 479 -16.18 4.02 -16.06
CA GLN A 479 -16.33 3.66 -17.47
C GLN A 479 -15.71 4.69 -18.40
#